data_AF-A0AAE1HFE4-F1
#
_entry.id   AF-A0AAE1HFE4-F1
#
_cell.length_a   1.000
_cell.length_b   1.000
_cell.length_c   1.000
_cell.angle_alpha   90.00
_cell.angle_beta   90.00
_cell.angle_gamma   90.00
#
_symmetry.space_group_name_H-M   'P 1'
#
loop_
_entity.id
_entity.type
_entity.pdbx_description
1 polymer ?
#
loop_
_entity_poly.entity_id
_entity_poly.type
_entity_poly.pdbx_seq_one_letter_code
_entity_poly.pdbx_strand_id
1 'polypeptide(L)'
;MKTAMFVALCALAAAVQGAELNTLLTKYSLIPDPFGLTAFFHMPRTLEAAAKDKWAEVSSNLSAKGVSVWCRDGDYRVCLLFDSLGSVAGIQVSHSVSDLKKTKVPQDFSTIPDWTRQTVLGVDVFSAIAYFVDPSKLAEGLGRPMDDDTNTAEGIWIEQANASPARIAFEEDELAATTDYTKQGCLFGQGQHYFYNITKDSGCEERRPYYMLYDAKTKQMLGFGVIIFGKTSQAGFLHRNWFLNPPSFVAPFVTPNGPSCTQEWMHKYGATSLHVFFRPNPWTISCRTSGRGHYVATFPSSSLVVRCKRKRNFRRLKMALDE
;
A
#
# COMPACT_ATOMS: atom_id res chain seq x y z
N MET A 1 19.38 -63.73 8.72
CA MET A 1 18.93 -62.47 9.34
C MET A 1 19.01 -61.36 8.30
N LYS A 2 17.94 -60.58 8.18
CA LYS A 2 17.65 -59.65 7.09
C LYS A 2 18.44 -58.35 7.24
N THR A 3 19.15 -57.95 6.19
CA THR A 3 19.65 -56.56 6.06
C THR A 3 19.36 -56.11 4.63
N ALA A 4 18.16 -55.56 4.42
CA ALA A 4 17.83 -54.85 3.19
C ALA A 4 18.05 -53.36 3.46
N MET A 5 19.04 -52.80 2.77
CA MET A 5 19.47 -51.42 2.84
C MET A 5 18.49 -50.57 2.01
N PHE A 6 17.64 -49.79 2.67
CA PHE A 6 16.85 -48.74 2.02
C PHE A 6 17.72 -47.50 1.86
N VAL A 7 18.16 -47.20 0.63
CA VAL A 7 18.68 -45.88 0.28
C VAL A 7 17.53 -45.10 -0.36
N ALA A 8 16.78 -44.38 0.47
CA ALA A 8 15.89 -43.32 0.02
C ALA A 8 16.71 -42.04 -0.04
N LEU A 9 17.20 -41.68 -1.24
CA LEU A 9 17.78 -40.35 -1.48
C LEU A 9 16.61 -39.35 -1.51
N CYS A 10 16.41 -38.63 -0.41
CA CYS A 10 15.58 -37.42 -0.39
C CYS A 10 16.22 -36.36 -1.30
N ALA A 11 15.69 -36.21 -2.52
CA ALA A 11 15.84 -34.98 -3.26
C ALA A 11 15.04 -33.89 -2.50
N LEU A 12 15.73 -33.15 -1.63
CA LEU A 12 15.26 -31.87 -1.13
C LEU A 12 15.24 -30.91 -2.33
N ALA A 13 14.11 -30.89 -3.04
CA ALA A 13 13.76 -29.75 -3.86
C ALA A 13 13.61 -28.56 -2.91
N ALA A 14 14.63 -27.72 -2.84
CA ALA A 14 14.46 -26.36 -2.35
C ALA A 14 13.53 -25.66 -3.32
N ALA A 15 12.22 -25.73 -3.07
CA ALA A 15 11.28 -24.82 -3.67
C ALA A 15 11.69 -23.42 -3.20
N VAL A 16 12.44 -22.70 -4.05
CA VAL A 16 12.50 -21.25 -3.97
C VAL A 16 11.06 -20.82 -4.22
N GLN A 17 10.28 -20.68 -3.16
CA GLN A 17 8.99 -20.00 -3.20
C GLN A 17 9.32 -18.54 -3.49
N GLY A 18 9.45 -18.23 -4.78
CA GLY A 18 9.30 -16.88 -5.27
C GLY A 18 7.99 -16.33 -4.73
N ALA A 19 8.01 -15.07 -4.30
CA ALA A 19 6.81 -14.37 -3.95
C ALA A 19 5.85 -14.38 -5.14
N GLU A 20 4.65 -14.94 -4.99
CA GLU A 20 3.59 -14.74 -5.98
C GLU A 20 3.20 -13.25 -5.99
N LEU A 21 3.54 -12.55 -7.07
CA LEU A 21 3.22 -11.12 -7.29
C LEU A 21 2.08 -10.94 -8.28
N ASN A 22 1.25 -11.97 -8.45
CA ASN A 22 0.14 -12.09 -9.38
C ASN A 22 -1.20 -11.59 -8.80
N THR A 23 -1.18 -10.64 -7.87
CA THR A 23 -2.40 -10.02 -7.35
C THR A 23 -2.31 -8.50 -7.45
N LEU A 24 -3.45 -7.80 -7.41
CA LEU A 24 -3.48 -6.34 -7.21
C LEU A 24 -4.53 -6.00 -6.16
N LEU A 25 -4.06 -5.65 -4.96
CA LEU A 25 -4.91 -5.21 -3.85
C LEU A 25 -4.59 -3.78 -3.49
N THR A 26 -5.61 -3.02 -3.08
CA THR A 26 -5.41 -1.68 -2.55
C THR A 26 -6.05 -1.50 -1.20
N LYS A 27 -5.55 -0.51 -0.45
CA LYS A 27 -5.99 -0.12 0.89
C LYS A 27 -5.68 -1.16 1.96
N TYR A 28 -4.90 -0.76 2.94
CA TYR A 28 -4.60 -1.54 4.13
C TYR A 28 -5.72 -1.45 5.19
N SER A 29 -5.82 -2.47 6.04
CA SER A 29 -6.50 -2.42 7.33
C SER A 29 -5.81 -3.34 8.32
N LEU A 30 -5.73 -2.91 9.59
CA LEU A 30 -5.23 -3.76 10.67
C LEU A 30 -6.21 -4.90 11.00
N ILE A 31 -7.50 -4.65 10.80
CA ILE A 31 -8.55 -5.66 10.99
C ILE A 31 -8.72 -6.37 9.65
N PRO A 32 -8.56 -7.70 9.59
CA PRO A 32 -8.84 -8.48 8.39
C PRO A 32 -10.25 -8.17 7.89
N ASP A 33 -10.37 -7.93 6.59
CA ASP A 33 -11.64 -7.68 5.93
C ASP A 33 -11.92 -8.86 4.98
N PRO A 34 -12.43 -10.00 5.50
CA PRO A 34 -12.58 -11.22 4.71
C PRO A 34 -13.59 -11.06 3.57
N PHE A 35 -14.40 -9.99 3.59
CA PHE A 35 -15.39 -9.69 2.56
C PHE A 35 -14.94 -8.57 1.61
N GLY A 36 -13.76 -7.96 1.83
CA GLY A 36 -13.21 -6.91 0.97
C GLY A 36 -14.10 -5.67 0.86
N LEU A 37 -14.94 -5.39 1.86
CA LEU A 37 -15.97 -4.33 1.78
C LEU A 37 -15.42 -2.94 2.09
N THR A 38 -14.33 -2.88 2.84
CA THR A 38 -13.79 -1.68 3.47
C THR A 38 -12.28 -1.55 3.34
N ALA A 39 -11.56 -2.64 3.06
CA ALA A 39 -10.10 -2.68 2.84
C ALA A 39 -9.72 -3.85 1.93
N PHE A 40 -8.45 -3.89 1.51
CA PHE A 40 -7.88 -4.91 0.62
C PHE A 40 -8.75 -5.10 -0.63
N PHE A 41 -9.08 -3.98 -1.27
CA PHE A 41 -9.89 -3.98 -2.46
C PHE A 41 -9.16 -4.66 -3.60
N HIS A 42 -9.76 -5.73 -4.13
CA HIS A 42 -9.31 -6.33 -5.38
C HIS A 42 -9.48 -5.34 -6.51
N MET A 43 -8.42 -5.21 -7.30
CA MET A 43 -8.37 -4.37 -8.48
C MET A 43 -8.36 -5.28 -9.72
N PRO A 44 -9.10 -4.90 -10.77
CA PRO A 44 -9.09 -5.67 -12.01
C PRO A 44 -7.70 -5.64 -12.65
N ARG A 45 -7.30 -6.80 -13.16
CA ARG A 45 -6.03 -7.01 -13.85
C ARG A 45 -6.16 -7.05 -15.37
N THR A 46 -7.39 -7.17 -15.87
CA THR A 46 -7.75 -7.14 -17.28
C THR A 46 -8.93 -6.20 -17.52
N LEU A 47 -9.08 -5.71 -18.75
CA LEU A 47 -10.23 -4.88 -19.14
C LEU A 47 -11.57 -5.58 -18.96
N GLU A 48 -11.63 -6.89 -19.20
CA GLU A 48 -12.85 -7.66 -18.98
C GLU A 48 -13.28 -7.64 -17.51
N ALA A 49 -12.33 -7.86 -16.59
CA ALA A 49 -12.59 -7.75 -15.15
C ALA A 49 -12.94 -6.31 -14.75
N ALA A 50 -12.31 -5.32 -15.38
CA ALA A 50 -12.55 -3.91 -15.11
C ALA A 50 -13.98 -3.50 -15.48
N ALA A 51 -14.45 -3.88 -16.68
CA ALA A 51 -15.81 -3.62 -17.12
C ALA A 51 -16.84 -4.27 -16.18
N LYS A 52 -16.58 -5.50 -15.71
CA LYS A 52 -17.45 -6.19 -14.72
C LYS A 52 -17.51 -5.49 -13.37
N ASP A 53 -16.44 -4.84 -12.93
CA ASP A 53 -16.38 -4.04 -11.69
C ASP A 53 -16.62 -2.53 -11.93
N LYS A 54 -17.37 -2.17 -12.98
CA LYS A 54 -17.82 -0.79 -13.25
C LYS A 54 -16.69 0.23 -13.43
N TRP A 55 -15.54 -0.24 -13.91
CA TRP A 55 -14.51 0.64 -14.43
C TRP A 55 -14.89 1.05 -15.85
N ALA A 56 -14.66 2.31 -16.19
CA ALA A 56 -14.87 2.83 -17.53
C ALA A 56 -13.66 3.64 -17.97
N GLU A 57 -13.35 3.58 -19.26
CA GLU A 57 -12.32 4.40 -19.86
C GLU A 57 -12.65 5.89 -19.72
N VAL A 58 -11.64 6.70 -19.45
CA VAL A 58 -11.74 8.15 -19.34
C VAL A 58 -10.71 8.82 -20.23
N SER A 59 -11.03 10.01 -20.71
CA SER A 59 -10.07 10.83 -21.45
C SER A 59 -8.88 11.19 -20.55
N SER A 60 -7.66 10.96 -21.04
CA SER A 60 -6.42 11.27 -20.34
C SER A 60 -5.30 11.57 -21.34
N ASN A 61 -4.35 12.41 -20.94
CA ASN A 61 -3.11 12.63 -21.69
C ASN A 61 -2.18 11.39 -21.67
N LEU A 62 -2.40 10.43 -20.76
CA LEU A 62 -1.63 9.19 -20.69
C LEU A 62 -1.89 8.27 -21.89
N SER A 63 -2.95 8.49 -22.66
CA SER A 63 -3.16 7.80 -23.94
C SER A 63 -2.03 8.03 -24.94
N ALA A 64 -1.38 9.20 -24.90
CA ALA A 64 -0.19 9.47 -25.70
C ALA A 64 1.04 8.65 -25.28
N LYS A 65 0.99 8.00 -24.11
CA LYS A 65 2.02 7.09 -23.59
C LYS A 65 1.66 5.61 -23.82
N GLY A 66 0.65 5.34 -24.65
CA GLY A 66 0.25 3.99 -25.05
C GLY A 66 -0.55 3.21 -24.00
N VAL A 67 -1.21 3.91 -23.06
CA VAL A 67 -2.11 3.29 -22.08
C VAL A 67 -3.51 3.90 -22.12
N SER A 68 -4.53 3.09 -21.90
CA SER A 68 -5.89 3.59 -21.62
C SER A 68 -6.07 3.78 -20.11
N VAL A 69 -6.77 4.84 -19.71
CA VAL A 69 -7.01 5.15 -18.29
C VAL A 69 -8.44 4.81 -17.93
N TRP A 70 -8.63 4.01 -16.90
CA TRP A 70 -9.94 3.53 -16.47
C TRP A 70 -10.19 3.92 -15.02
N CYS A 71 -11.33 4.52 -14.74
CA CYS A 71 -11.71 4.93 -13.39
C CYS A 71 -13.03 4.24 -12.99
N ARG A 72 -13.13 3.86 -11.72
CA ARG A 72 -14.29 3.11 -11.21
C ARG A 72 -15.44 4.03 -10.82
N ASP A 73 -16.65 3.76 -11.30
CA ASP A 73 -17.87 4.50 -10.91
C ASP A 73 -17.73 6.04 -11.00
N GLY A 74 -16.99 6.55 -11.98
CA GLY A 74 -16.75 7.99 -12.13
C GLY A 74 -15.88 8.61 -11.03
N ASP A 75 -15.08 7.82 -10.33
CA ASP A 75 -14.20 8.26 -9.25
C ASP A 75 -12.75 8.48 -9.73
N TYR A 76 -12.31 9.73 -9.78
CA TYR A 76 -10.99 10.12 -10.27
C TYR A 76 -9.83 9.73 -9.33
N ARG A 77 -10.11 9.39 -8.06
CA ARG A 77 -9.09 9.26 -7.01
C ARG A 77 -8.14 8.09 -7.24
N VAL A 78 -8.65 6.99 -7.80
CA VAL A 78 -7.85 5.81 -8.18
C VAL A 78 -8.30 5.35 -9.55
N CYS A 79 -7.41 5.45 -10.52
CA CYS A 79 -7.62 4.97 -11.88
C CYS A 79 -6.54 3.93 -12.22
N LEU A 80 -6.89 2.94 -13.05
CA LEU A 80 -5.96 1.93 -13.56
C LEU A 80 -5.55 2.27 -14.98
N LEU A 81 -4.32 1.91 -15.31
CA LEU A 81 -3.77 2.04 -16.65
C LEU A 81 -3.77 0.65 -17.29
N PHE A 82 -4.26 0.53 -18.52
CA PHE A 82 -4.25 -0.72 -19.27
C PHE A 82 -3.44 -0.58 -20.56
N ASP A 83 -2.64 -1.60 -20.88
CA ASP A 83 -1.87 -1.67 -22.13
C ASP A 83 -2.75 -2.01 -23.35
N SER A 84 -2.11 -2.15 -24.51
CA SER A 84 -2.77 -2.43 -25.79
C SER A 84 -3.43 -3.81 -25.88
N LEU A 85 -3.08 -4.75 -24.99
CA LEU A 85 -3.73 -6.07 -24.88
C LEU A 85 -4.81 -6.08 -23.80
N GLY A 86 -5.04 -4.96 -23.12
CA GLY A 86 -6.04 -4.83 -22.08
C GLY A 86 -5.61 -5.41 -20.73
N SER A 87 -4.31 -5.58 -20.50
CA SER A 87 -3.76 -5.98 -19.20
C SER A 87 -3.36 -4.77 -18.38
N VAL A 88 -3.43 -4.89 -17.05
CA VAL A 88 -3.06 -3.78 -16.16
C VAL A 88 -1.58 -3.44 -16.33
N ALA A 89 -1.33 -2.18 -16.65
CA ALA A 89 -0.01 -1.61 -16.95
C ALA A 89 0.41 -0.55 -15.93
N GLY A 90 -0.46 -0.19 -14.98
CA GLY A 90 -0.14 0.77 -13.93
C GLY A 90 -1.35 1.24 -13.14
N ILE A 91 -1.10 2.20 -12.25
CA ILE A 91 -2.09 2.84 -11.41
C ILE A 91 -1.81 4.34 -11.32
N GLN A 92 -2.88 5.11 -11.25
CA GLN A 92 -2.88 6.54 -11.01
C GLN A 92 -3.64 6.83 -9.71
N VAL A 93 -2.99 7.53 -8.79
CA VAL A 93 -3.57 7.97 -7.52
C VAL A 93 -3.64 9.49 -7.51
N SER A 94 -4.84 10.04 -7.40
CA SER A 94 -5.08 11.47 -7.61
C SER A 94 -5.73 12.14 -6.40
N HIS A 95 -5.28 13.37 -6.13
CA HIS A 95 -5.87 14.27 -5.14
C HIS A 95 -6.29 15.56 -5.83
N SER A 96 -7.50 16.04 -5.55
CA SER A 96 -7.97 17.30 -6.15
C SER A 96 -7.16 18.48 -5.63
N VAL A 97 -6.84 19.42 -6.53
CA VAL A 97 -6.16 20.67 -6.17
C VAL A 97 -6.96 21.46 -5.13
N SER A 98 -8.29 21.39 -5.21
CA SER A 98 -9.20 22.01 -4.23
C SER A 98 -9.01 21.44 -2.83
N ASP A 99 -8.93 20.11 -2.68
CA ASP A 99 -8.71 19.49 -1.38
C ASP A 99 -7.35 19.81 -0.82
N LEU A 100 -6.30 19.72 -1.65
CA LEU A 100 -4.93 20.03 -1.23
C LEU A 100 -4.82 21.47 -0.70
N LYS A 101 -5.43 22.45 -1.38
CA LYS A 101 -5.49 23.85 -0.90
C LYS A 101 -6.21 23.99 0.44
N LYS A 102 -7.30 23.25 0.66
CA LYS A 102 -8.06 23.28 1.93
C LYS A 102 -7.24 22.74 3.11
N THR A 103 -6.29 21.83 2.86
CA THR A 103 -5.47 21.25 3.93
C THR A 103 -4.53 22.26 4.58
N LYS A 104 -4.15 23.33 3.86
CA LYS A 104 -3.18 24.35 4.30
C LYS A 104 -1.82 23.78 4.75
N VAL A 105 -1.48 22.59 4.24
CA VAL A 105 -0.13 22.02 4.39
C VAL A 105 0.84 22.93 3.62
N PRO A 106 2.00 23.30 4.19
CA PRO A 106 2.96 24.18 3.54
C PRO A 106 3.84 23.42 2.51
N GLN A 107 3.24 22.49 1.77
CA GLN A 107 3.90 21.71 0.73
C GLN A 107 3.42 22.22 -0.64
N ASP A 108 4.37 22.54 -1.51
CA ASP A 108 4.07 22.85 -2.90
C ASP A 108 4.15 21.58 -3.75
N PHE A 109 2.99 21.05 -4.11
CA PHE A 109 2.90 19.83 -4.93
C PHE A 109 3.46 20.03 -6.34
N SER A 110 3.56 21.26 -6.84
CA SER A 110 4.04 21.54 -8.20
C SER A 110 5.56 21.48 -8.34
N THR A 111 6.29 21.54 -7.22
CA THR A 111 7.76 21.47 -7.21
C THR A 111 8.28 20.05 -7.01
N ILE A 112 7.40 19.11 -6.63
CA ILE A 112 7.76 17.73 -6.36
C ILE A 112 7.61 16.92 -7.66
N PRO A 113 8.67 16.26 -8.14
CA PRO A 113 8.68 15.66 -9.48
C PRO A 113 7.67 14.52 -9.66
N ASP A 114 7.24 13.86 -8.58
CA ASP A 114 6.35 12.68 -8.66
C ASP A 114 4.88 13.02 -8.85
N TRP A 115 4.55 14.32 -8.84
CA TRP A 115 3.20 14.79 -9.05
C TRP A 115 3.02 15.31 -10.46
N THR A 116 2.08 14.70 -11.18
CA THR A 116 1.61 15.20 -12.47
C THR A 116 0.31 15.98 -12.28
N ARG A 117 0.30 17.27 -12.64
CA ARG A 117 -0.93 18.06 -12.67
C ARG A 117 -1.71 17.78 -13.95
N GLN A 118 -2.99 17.45 -13.82
CA GLN A 118 -3.86 17.12 -14.96
C GLN A 118 -5.34 17.25 -14.59
N THR A 119 -6.21 17.12 -15.58
CA THR A 119 -7.66 17.06 -15.40
C THR A 119 -8.15 15.63 -15.61
N VAL A 120 -8.82 15.05 -14.60
CA VAL A 120 -9.39 13.70 -14.67
C VAL A 120 -10.87 13.80 -14.32
N LEU A 121 -11.75 13.32 -15.21
CA LEU A 121 -13.21 13.43 -15.05
C LEU A 121 -13.69 14.86 -14.73
N GLY A 122 -13.06 15.86 -15.37
CA GLY A 122 -13.37 17.28 -15.16
C GLY A 122 -12.82 17.89 -13.87
N VAL A 123 -12.02 17.15 -13.09
CA VAL A 123 -11.43 17.61 -11.83
C VAL A 123 -9.94 17.89 -12.02
N ASP A 124 -9.49 19.10 -11.66
CA ASP A 124 -8.06 19.45 -11.58
C ASP A 124 -7.41 18.73 -10.39
N VAL A 125 -6.43 17.88 -10.69
CA VAL A 125 -5.78 16.97 -9.73
C VAL A 125 -4.26 17.02 -9.84
N PHE A 126 -3.59 16.72 -8.74
CA PHE A 126 -2.22 16.19 -8.76
C PHE A 126 -2.29 14.67 -8.67
N SER A 127 -1.58 14.00 -9.57
CA SER A 127 -1.60 12.54 -9.69
C SER A 127 -0.22 11.95 -9.54
N ALA A 128 -0.11 10.93 -8.68
CA ALA A 128 1.02 10.05 -8.57
C ALA A 128 0.75 8.87 -9.51
N ILE A 129 1.58 8.71 -10.54
CA ILE A 129 1.42 7.67 -11.56
C ILE A 129 2.59 6.67 -11.46
N ALA A 130 2.25 5.39 -11.37
CA ALA A 130 3.20 4.29 -11.34
C ALA A 130 2.85 3.25 -12.41
N TYR A 131 3.81 2.93 -13.28
CA TYR A 131 3.69 1.89 -14.30
C TYR A 131 4.21 0.56 -13.77
N PHE A 132 3.54 -0.52 -14.17
CA PHE A 132 3.86 -1.91 -13.85
C PHE A 132 4.59 -2.62 -15.01
N VAL A 133 4.71 -1.91 -16.13
CA VAL A 133 5.34 -2.31 -17.39
C VAL A 133 6.29 -1.20 -17.80
N ASP A 134 7.39 -1.55 -18.46
CA ASP A 134 8.36 -0.57 -18.93
C ASP A 134 7.67 0.48 -19.84
N PRO A 135 7.73 1.78 -19.50
CA PRO A 135 7.10 2.84 -20.29
C PRO A 135 7.54 2.89 -21.75
N SER A 136 8.76 2.43 -22.08
CA SER A 136 9.23 2.35 -23.47
C SER A 136 8.41 1.34 -24.30
N LYS A 137 8.12 0.17 -23.73
CA LYS A 137 7.24 -0.84 -24.37
C LYS A 137 5.84 -0.30 -24.57
N LEU A 138 5.31 0.39 -23.55
CA LEU A 138 3.98 1.00 -23.63
C LEU A 138 3.92 2.06 -24.75
N ALA A 139 4.95 2.91 -24.87
CA ALA A 139 5.03 3.92 -25.92
C ALA A 139 5.10 3.31 -27.34
N GLU A 140 5.65 2.10 -27.48
CA GLU A 140 5.65 1.32 -28.72
C GLU A 140 4.31 0.61 -28.99
N GLY A 141 3.32 0.76 -28.11
CA GLY A 141 2.03 0.08 -28.20
C GLY A 141 2.10 -1.40 -27.88
N LEU A 142 3.17 -1.85 -27.20
CA LEU A 142 3.30 -3.24 -26.77
C LEU A 142 2.49 -3.46 -25.48
N GLY A 143 1.84 -4.60 -25.41
CA GLY A 143 1.14 -5.07 -24.22
C GLY A 143 1.60 -6.47 -23.84
N ARG A 144 1.09 -6.98 -22.73
CA ARG A 144 1.37 -8.34 -22.27
C ARG A 144 0.07 -9.09 -21.98
N PRO A 145 -0.04 -10.37 -22.35
CA PRO A 145 -1.17 -11.18 -21.88
C PRO A 145 -1.08 -11.33 -20.36
N MET A 146 -2.23 -11.35 -19.70
CA MET A 146 -2.32 -11.56 -18.26
C MET A 146 -3.34 -12.65 -17.95
N ASP A 147 -2.87 -13.64 -17.21
CA ASP A 147 -3.68 -14.69 -16.60
C ASP A 147 -3.50 -14.70 -15.07
N ASP A 148 -3.99 -15.76 -14.42
CA ASP A 148 -3.93 -15.87 -12.97
C ASP A 148 -2.51 -16.03 -12.43
N ASP A 149 -1.60 -16.64 -13.19
CA ASP A 149 -0.21 -16.92 -12.78
C ASP A 149 0.77 -15.79 -13.17
N THR A 150 0.34 -14.90 -14.06
CA THR A 150 1.15 -13.77 -14.51
C THR A 150 1.32 -12.74 -13.39
N ASN A 151 2.58 -12.38 -13.09
CA ASN A 151 2.89 -11.31 -12.15
C ASN A 151 2.21 -10.00 -12.57
N THR A 152 1.59 -9.31 -11.62
CA THR A 152 0.92 -8.03 -11.84
C THR A 152 1.88 -6.93 -12.28
N ALA A 153 3.16 -7.00 -11.92
CA ALA A 153 4.17 -6.05 -12.34
C ALA A 153 5.45 -6.77 -12.77
N GLU A 154 6.02 -6.37 -13.91
CA GLU A 154 7.36 -6.78 -14.35
C GLU A 154 8.46 -5.84 -13.82
N GLY A 155 8.04 -4.67 -13.36
CA GLY A 155 8.85 -3.63 -12.73
C GLY A 155 7.94 -2.52 -12.22
N ILE A 156 8.47 -1.56 -11.47
CA ILE A 156 7.75 -0.34 -11.10
C ILE A 156 8.51 0.85 -11.65
N TRP A 157 7.82 1.72 -12.38
CA TRP A 157 8.36 2.98 -12.86
C TRP A 157 7.48 4.13 -12.38
N ILE A 158 8.06 5.07 -11.66
CA ILE A 158 7.35 6.25 -11.16
C ILE A 158 7.46 7.35 -12.21
N GLU A 159 6.32 7.85 -12.69
CA GLU A 159 6.28 9.03 -13.57
C GLU A 159 6.90 10.23 -12.86
N GLN A 160 7.74 10.98 -13.58
CA GLN A 160 8.38 12.19 -13.07
C GLN A 160 8.13 13.35 -14.03
N ALA A 161 7.77 14.51 -13.47
CA ALA A 161 7.68 15.75 -14.21
C ALA A 161 9.05 16.09 -14.82
N ASN A 162 9.07 16.29 -16.14
CA ASN A 162 10.25 16.69 -16.92
C ASN A 162 11.44 15.71 -16.87
N ALA A 163 11.22 14.46 -16.52
CA ALA A 163 12.25 13.42 -16.52
C ALA A 163 11.71 12.08 -17.04
N SER A 164 12.61 11.16 -17.37
CA SER A 164 12.21 9.79 -17.65
C SER A 164 11.65 9.13 -16.38
N PRO A 165 10.68 8.21 -16.48
CA PRO A 165 10.14 7.52 -15.31
C PRO A 165 11.25 6.82 -14.50
N ALA A 166 11.24 7.01 -13.18
CA ALA A 166 12.22 6.43 -12.28
C ALA A 166 11.90 4.96 -11.98
N ARG A 167 12.81 4.06 -12.34
CA ARG A 167 12.68 2.62 -12.03
C ARG A 167 12.89 2.38 -10.54
N ILE A 168 12.03 1.54 -9.96
CA ILE A 168 12.17 1.01 -8.60
C ILE A 168 12.51 -0.48 -8.72
N ALA A 169 13.61 -0.87 -8.07
CA ALA A 169 14.06 -2.26 -8.03
C ALA A 169 13.05 -3.16 -7.28
N PHE A 170 13.06 -4.46 -7.56
CA PHE A 170 12.24 -5.43 -6.82
C PHE A 170 13.01 -6.07 -5.64
N GLU A 171 14.33 -5.94 -5.65
CA GLU A 171 15.22 -6.38 -4.59
C GLU A 171 15.58 -5.18 -3.70
N GLU A 172 15.49 -5.36 -2.38
CA GLU A 172 15.84 -4.33 -1.40
C GLU A 172 17.28 -3.83 -1.58
N ASP A 173 18.21 -4.76 -1.85
CA ASP A 173 19.63 -4.43 -1.95
C ASP A 173 19.93 -3.65 -3.26
N GLU A 174 19.21 -3.91 -4.36
CA GLU A 174 19.31 -3.11 -5.59
C GLU A 174 18.69 -1.72 -5.40
N LEU A 175 17.55 -1.62 -4.68
CA LEU A 175 16.94 -0.33 -4.35
C LEU A 175 17.93 0.57 -3.62
N ALA A 176 18.58 0.05 -2.58
CA ALA A 176 19.56 0.78 -1.79
C ALA A 176 20.81 1.17 -2.59
N ALA A 177 21.18 0.39 -3.60
CA ALA A 177 22.35 0.66 -4.44
C ALA A 177 22.07 1.66 -5.58
N THR A 178 20.81 1.81 -6.00
CA THR A 178 20.43 2.56 -7.22
C THR A 178 19.58 3.80 -6.95
N THR A 179 19.13 4.01 -5.72
CA THR A 179 18.22 5.11 -5.35
C THR A 179 18.51 5.67 -3.97
N ASP A 180 17.97 6.85 -3.65
CA ASP A 180 18.07 7.46 -2.32
C ASP A 180 16.95 7.03 -1.36
N TYR A 181 16.27 5.90 -1.63
CA TYR A 181 15.25 5.40 -0.70
C TYR A 181 15.90 4.91 0.59
N THR A 182 15.51 5.50 1.71
CA THR A 182 16.05 5.17 3.04
C THR A 182 15.15 4.19 3.77
N LYS A 183 15.75 3.21 4.45
CA LYS A 183 15.05 2.21 5.25
C LYS A 183 14.41 2.84 6.49
N GLN A 184 13.12 2.57 6.68
CA GLN A 184 12.32 3.09 7.79
C GLN A 184 11.76 1.95 8.66
N GLY A 185 10.54 2.10 9.16
CA GLY A 185 9.91 1.12 10.03
C GLY A 185 9.36 -0.08 9.27
N CYS A 186 9.23 -1.20 9.97
CA CYS A 186 8.49 -2.35 9.47
C CYS A 186 7.18 -2.50 10.25
N LEU A 187 6.05 -2.52 9.53
CA LEU A 187 4.73 -2.70 10.12
C LEU A 187 4.08 -4.01 9.70
N PHE A 188 3.48 -4.69 10.68
CA PHE A 188 2.75 -5.94 10.44
C PHE A 188 1.64 -5.71 9.40
N GLY A 189 1.52 -6.64 8.46
CA GLY A 189 0.54 -6.56 7.37
C GLY A 189 0.86 -5.53 6.27
N GLN A 190 1.98 -4.81 6.36
CA GLN A 190 2.40 -3.82 5.36
C GLN A 190 3.81 -4.13 4.82
N GLY A 191 4.74 -4.45 5.71
CA GLY A 191 6.13 -4.74 5.38
C GLY A 191 7.11 -3.67 5.84
N GLN A 192 8.35 -3.84 5.40
CA GLN A 192 9.46 -2.92 5.61
C GLN A 192 9.27 -1.70 4.70
N HIS A 193 9.12 -0.53 5.30
CA HIS A 193 8.94 0.71 4.56
C HIS A 193 10.28 1.32 4.15
N TYR A 194 10.29 1.91 2.95
CA TYR A 194 11.34 2.79 2.46
C TYR A 194 10.70 4.06 1.93
N PHE A 195 11.31 5.19 2.23
CA PHE A 195 10.86 6.48 1.72
C PHE A 195 12.04 7.21 1.09
N TYR A 196 11.78 8.00 0.05
CA TYR A 196 12.83 8.72 -0.65
C TYR A 196 13.49 9.78 0.25
N ASN A 197 14.80 9.66 0.44
CA ASN A 197 15.68 10.59 1.14
C ASN A 197 15.14 11.07 2.50
N ILE A 198 14.58 10.15 3.30
CA ILE A 198 14.09 10.47 4.65
C ILE A 198 15.18 10.26 5.67
N THR A 199 15.55 11.35 6.35
CA THR A 199 16.47 11.36 7.50
C THR A 199 15.90 12.25 8.60
N LYS A 200 16.52 12.25 9.79
CA LYS A 200 16.12 13.11 10.91
C LYS A 200 16.22 14.60 10.59
N ASP A 201 17.11 14.95 9.66
CA ASP A 201 17.40 16.33 9.26
C ASP A 201 16.64 16.75 8.00
N SER A 202 15.93 15.83 7.34
CA SER A 202 15.15 16.13 6.13
C SER A 202 13.94 17.03 6.43
N GLY A 203 13.56 17.89 5.48
CA GLY A 203 12.32 18.68 5.55
C GLY A 203 11.06 17.82 5.29
N CYS A 204 9.89 18.37 5.62
CA CYS A 204 8.60 17.77 5.28
C CYS A 204 7.99 18.35 4.00
N GLU A 205 8.44 19.54 3.60
CA GLU A 205 8.00 20.32 2.45
C GLU A 205 8.27 19.59 1.13
N GLU A 206 9.44 18.96 1.03
CA GLU A 206 9.90 18.27 -0.17
C GLU A 206 9.54 16.76 -0.16
N ARG A 207 8.62 16.35 0.72
CA ARG A 207 8.25 14.94 0.86
C ARG A 207 7.64 14.40 -0.44
N ARG A 208 8.38 13.50 -1.08
CA ARG A 208 7.86 12.69 -2.20
C ARG A 208 6.77 11.72 -1.71
N PRO A 209 5.76 11.43 -2.54
CA PRO A 209 4.56 10.76 -2.08
C PRO A 209 4.69 9.25 -1.96
N TYR A 210 5.68 8.66 -2.63
CA TYR A 210 5.85 7.23 -2.70
C TYR A 210 6.64 6.68 -1.51
N TYR A 211 6.16 5.56 -0.97
CA TYR A 211 6.93 4.67 -0.10
C TYR A 211 6.89 3.26 -0.65
N MET A 212 8.02 2.56 -0.57
CA MET A 212 8.14 1.19 -1.06
C MET A 212 8.00 0.20 0.09
N LEU A 213 7.44 -0.96 -0.20
CA LEU A 213 7.17 -2.00 0.77
C LEU A 213 7.91 -3.28 0.38
N TYR A 214 8.76 -3.76 1.30
CA TYR A 214 9.52 -4.99 1.11
C TYR A 214 9.23 -6.01 2.21
N ASP A 215 9.36 -7.28 1.86
CA ASP A 215 9.30 -8.36 2.82
C ASP A 215 10.57 -8.35 3.67
N ALA A 216 10.42 -8.20 4.99
CA ALA A 216 11.57 -8.11 5.89
C ALA A 216 12.42 -9.38 5.95
N LYS A 217 11.90 -10.53 5.49
CA LYS A 217 12.62 -11.81 5.47
C LYS A 217 13.22 -12.08 4.09
N THR A 218 12.42 -11.96 3.03
CA THR A 218 12.89 -12.30 1.67
C THR A 218 13.56 -11.14 0.95
N LYS A 219 13.43 -9.91 1.46
CA LYS A 219 13.91 -8.67 0.82
C LYS A 219 13.31 -8.40 -0.57
N GLN A 220 12.18 -9.03 -0.85
CA GLN A 220 11.45 -8.89 -2.12
C GLN A 220 10.38 -7.81 -1.98
N MET A 221 10.13 -7.07 -3.06
CA MET A 221 9.04 -6.10 -3.11
C MET A 221 7.68 -6.77 -2.86
N LEU A 222 6.88 -6.14 -2.02
CA LEU A 222 5.49 -6.49 -1.71
C LEU A 222 4.50 -5.59 -2.45
N GLY A 223 4.94 -4.37 -2.75
CA GLY A 223 4.16 -3.30 -3.32
C GLY A 223 4.71 -1.95 -2.92
N PHE A 224 3.85 -0.95 -2.89
CA PHE A 224 4.19 0.42 -2.52
C PHE A 224 2.97 1.12 -1.93
N GLY A 225 3.13 2.36 -1.54
CA GLY A 225 1.98 3.22 -1.34
C GLY A 225 2.26 4.68 -1.65
N VAL A 226 1.19 5.43 -1.63
CA VAL A 226 1.16 6.88 -1.85
C VAL A 226 0.69 7.51 -0.54
N ILE A 227 1.37 8.54 -0.06
CA ILE A 227 0.98 9.29 1.12
C ILE A 227 1.16 10.79 0.88
N ILE A 228 0.24 11.55 1.44
CA ILE A 228 0.34 13.01 1.56
C ILE A 228 0.04 13.43 2.99
N PHE A 229 0.57 14.59 3.37
CA PHE A 229 0.03 15.33 4.50
C PHE A 229 -1.27 16.01 4.08
N GLY A 230 -2.22 16.07 5.00
CA GLY A 230 -3.56 16.59 4.74
C GLY A 230 -4.63 15.51 4.58
N LYS A 231 -5.88 15.88 4.88
CA LYS A 231 -7.06 15.03 4.68
C LYS A 231 -7.75 15.41 3.39
N THR A 232 -7.81 14.50 2.42
CA THR A 232 -8.56 14.73 1.18
C THR A 232 -9.95 14.11 1.23
N SER A 233 -10.82 14.56 0.34
CA SER A 233 -12.16 14.00 0.23
C SER A 233 -12.11 12.49 -0.01
N GLN A 234 -13.07 11.79 0.62
CA GLN A 234 -13.37 10.40 0.35
C GLN A 234 -14.69 10.34 -0.43
N ALA A 235 -15.00 9.15 -0.93
CA ALA A 235 -16.27 8.91 -1.58
C ALA A 235 -17.40 8.97 -0.55
N GLY A 236 -18.63 9.23 -1.01
CA GLY A 236 -19.81 9.03 -0.18
C GLY A 236 -19.97 7.55 0.22
N PHE A 237 -20.87 7.27 1.16
CA PHE A 237 -21.09 5.92 1.71
C PHE A 237 -21.43 4.84 0.66
N LEU A 238 -21.96 5.23 -0.51
CA LEU A 238 -22.30 4.33 -1.62
C LEU A 238 -21.10 3.96 -2.50
N HIS A 239 -19.95 4.58 -2.28
CA HIS A 239 -18.77 4.45 -3.11
C HIS A 239 -17.57 3.98 -2.29
N ARG A 240 -16.56 3.47 -2.99
CA ARG A 240 -15.36 2.94 -2.35
C ARG A 240 -14.53 4.08 -1.74
N ASN A 241 -14.30 3.99 -0.43
CA ASN A 241 -13.37 4.87 0.26
C ASN A 241 -11.95 4.37 0.07
N TRP A 242 -11.26 4.88 -0.95
CA TRP A 242 -9.92 4.42 -1.33
C TRP A 242 -8.86 4.63 -0.25
N PHE A 243 -8.86 5.81 0.37
CA PHE A 243 -7.73 6.18 1.21
C PHE A 243 -7.92 5.79 2.68
N LEU A 244 -6.78 5.61 3.34
CA LEU A 244 -6.65 5.57 4.78
C LEU A 244 -6.25 6.95 5.29
N ASN A 245 -6.72 7.29 6.49
CA ASN A 245 -6.27 8.47 7.22
C ASN A 245 -5.48 8.03 8.45
N PRO A 246 -4.17 7.73 8.33
CA PRO A 246 -3.38 7.24 9.45
C PRO A 246 -3.31 8.28 10.58
N PRO A 247 -3.53 7.88 11.84
CA PRO A 247 -3.43 8.79 12.98
C PRO A 247 -1.97 9.16 13.25
N SER A 248 -1.70 10.37 13.73
CA SER A 248 -0.33 10.88 13.88
C SER A 248 0.59 10.05 14.76
N PHE A 249 0.05 9.30 15.73
CA PHE A 249 0.87 8.44 16.59
C PHE A 249 1.57 7.30 15.83
N VAL A 250 1.14 6.98 14.59
CA VAL A 250 1.82 5.95 13.78
C VAL A 250 3.12 6.45 13.15
N ALA A 251 3.31 7.76 13.02
CA ALA A 251 4.48 8.38 12.39
C ALA A 251 5.82 7.84 12.91
N PRO A 252 6.12 7.82 14.23
CA PRO A 252 7.40 7.32 14.73
C PRO A 252 7.61 5.81 14.50
N PHE A 253 6.54 5.04 14.23
CA PHE A 253 6.66 3.62 13.91
C PHE A 253 6.90 3.39 12.41
N VAL A 254 6.32 4.22 11.55
CA VAL A 254 6.49 4.15 10.09
C VAL A 254 7.84 4.74 9.67
N THR A 255 8.20 5.91 10.22
CA THR A 255 9.42 6.67 9.89
C THR A 255 10.26 6.92 11.14
N PRO A 256 10.82 5.88 11.80
CA PRO A 256 11.61 6.02 13.03
C PRO A 256 12.89 6.85 12.82
N ASN A 257 13.41 6.90 11.59
CA ASN A 257 14.56 7.70 11.21
C ASN A 257 14.16 8.98 10.47
N GLY A 258 12.86 9.32 10.44
CA GLY A 258 12.35 10.53 9.80
C GLY A 258 12.41 11.77 10.68
N PRO A 259 12.12 12.94 10.10
CA PRO A 259 12.17 14.21 10.81
C PRO A 259 10.96 14.37 11.73
N SER A 260 11.14 15.14 12.81
CA SER A 260 10.08 15.39 13.81
C SER A 260 8.82 16.01 13.19
N CYS A 261 9.00 16.82 12.14
CA CYS A 261 7.91 17.45 11.41
C CYS A 261 6.89 16.43 10.86
N THR A 262 7.28 15.17 10.63
CA THR A 262 6.37 14.14 10.10
C THR A 262 5.20 13.91 11.05
N GLN A 263 5.47 13.69 12.33
CA GLN A 263 4.43 13.49 13.33
C GLN A 263 3.63 14.77 13.58
N GLU A 264 4.31 15.91 13.64
CA GLU A 264 3.70 17.23 13.84
C GLU A 264 2.72 17.57 12.72
N TRP A 265 3.10 17.34 11.47
CA TRP A 265 2.25 17.61 10.30
C TRP A 265 1.10 16.61 10.19
N MET A 266 1.33 15.33 10.46
CA MET A 266 0.23 14.35 10.57
C MET A 266 -0.76 14.74 11.66
N HIS A 267 -0.30 15.29 12.78
CA HIS A 267 -1.18 15.74 13.86
C HIS A 267 -1.97 16.99 13.45
N LYS A 268 -1.27 17.99 12.90
CA LYS A 268 -1.82 19.30 12.56
C LYS A 268 -2.74 19.28 11.34
N TYR A 269 -2.33 18.61 10.28
CA TYR A 269 -3.00 18.61 8.98
C TYR A 269 -3.72 17.29 8.68
N GLY A 270 -3.39 16.23 9.40
CA GLY A 270 -3.76 14.86 9.04
C GLY A 270 -2.83 14.28 7.98
N ALA A 271 -3.15 13.07 7.53
CA ALA A 271 -2.51 12.43 6.39
C ALA A 271 -3.54 11.58 5.66
N THR A 272 -3.29 11.38 4.37
CA THR A 272 -4.08 10.52 3.49
C THR A 272 -3.12 9.57 2.81
N SER A 273 -3.42 8.27 2.79
CA SER A 273 -2.57 7.27 2.16
C SER A 273 -3.33 6.16 1.45
N LEU A 274 -2.74 5.59 0.41
CA LEU A 274 -3.16 4.37 -0.26
C LEU A 274 -2.01 3.37 -0.27
N HIS A 275 -2.25 2.13 0.14
CA HIS A 275 -1.32 1.02 -0.11
C HIS A 275 -1.74 0.28 -1.37
N VAL A 276 -0.77 -0.21 -2.12
CA VAL A 276 -0.91 -1.08 -3.30
C VAL A 276 -0.06 -2.33 -3.03
N PHE A 277 -0.67 -3.50 -3.05
CA PHE A 277 -0.01 -4.78 -2.81
C PHE A 277 -0.10 -5.68 -4.02
N PHE A 278 0.98 -6.40 -4.30
CA PHE A 278 1.03 -7.41 -5.37
C PHE A 278 0.83 -8.85 -4.87
N ARG A 279 0.73 -9.03 -3.55
CA ARG A 279 0.58 -10.32 -2.88
C ARG A 279 -0.88 -10.59 -2.53
N PRO A 280 -1.36 -11.83 -2.57
CA PRO A 280 -2.76 -12.17 -2.29
C PRO A 280 -3.17 -11.98 -0.83
N ASN A 281 -2.24 -12.18 0.12
CA ASN A 281 -2.53 -12.15 1.56
C ASN A 281 -1.66 -11.12 2.30
N PRO A 282 -1.83 -9.80 2.06
CA PRO A 282 -0.98 -8.80 2.68
C PRO A 282 -1.06 -8.80 4.22
N TRP A 283 -2.19 -9.18 4.82
CA TRP A 283 -2.33 -9.31 6.28
C TRP A 283 -1.44 -10.40 6.92
N THR A 284 -0.79 -11.27 6.14
CA THR A 284 0.18 -12.24 6.65
C THR A 284 1.62 -11.74 6.62
N ILE A 285 1.87 -10.53 6.08
CA ILE A 285 3.22 -9.95 6.02
C ILE A 285 3.76 -9.75 7.44
N SER A 286 4.95 -10.27 7.70
CA SER A 286 5.58 -10.25 9.02
C SER A 286 6.87 -9.42 9.03
N CYS A 287 7.12 -8.77 10.16
CA CYS A 287 8.31 -7.94 10.40
C CYS A 287 9.37 -8.61 11.28
N ARG A 288 9.32 -9.94 11.43
CA ARG A 288 10.35 -10.68 12.16
C ARG A 288 11.50 -10.96 11.20
N THR A 289 12.60 -10.23 11.36
CA THR A 289 13.86 -10.60 10.73
C THR A 289 14.36 -11.91 11.36
N SER A 290 14.97 -12.79 10.56
CA SER A 290 15.72 -13.94 11.05
C SER A 290 17.03 -13.45 11.67
N GLY A 291 16.96 -12.80 12.84
CA GLY A 291 18.11 -12.24 13.53
C GLY A 291 17.68 -11.38 14.70
N ARG A 292 18.21 -11.63 15.89
CA ARG A 292 17.82 -10.96 17.14
C ARG A 292 18.03 -9.44 17.02
N GLY A 293 16.99 -8.70 17.40
CA GLY A 293 17.05 -7.30 17.78
C GLY A 293 16.79 -6.34 16.63
N HIS A 294 15.55 -5.86 16.51
CA HIS A 294 15.18 -4.44 16.43
C HIS A 294 13.65 -4.32 16.45
N TYR A 295 13.16 -3.18 16.94
CA TYR A 295 11.81 -2.89 17.40
C TYR A 295 10.68 -3.44 16.51
N VAL A 296 10.05 -4.52 16.95
CA VAL A 296 8.70 -4.88 16.50
C VAL A 296 7.73 -4.00 17.29
N ALA A 297 7.01 -3.11 16.61
CA ALA A 297 5.88 -2.41 17.21
C ALA A 297 4.73 -3.41 17.40
N THR A 298 4.75 -4.17 18.49
CA THR A 298 3.55 -4.87 18.96
C THR A 298 2.67 -3.86 19.68
N PHE A 299 1.52 -3.51 19.10
CA PHE A 299 0.50 -2.79 19.84
C PHE A 299 0.08 -3.64 21.04
N PRO A 300 -0.03 -3.06 22.25
CA PRO A 300 -0.51 -3.82 23.40
C PRO A 300 -1.94 -4.28 23.08
N SER A 301 -2.15 -5.60 23.03
CA SER A 301 -3.51 -6.12 23.01
C SER A 301 -4.15 -5.66 24.31
N SER A 302 -5.19 -4.84 24.19
CA SER A 302 -6.07 -4.53 25.29
C SER A 302 -6.85 -5.79 25.60
N SER A 303 -6.24 -6.70 26.37
CA SER A 303 -6.98 -7.70 27.13
C SER A 303 -7.85 -6.95 28.13
N LEU A 304 -9.08 -6.65 27.70
CA LEU A 304 -10.18 -6.25 28.55
C LEU A 304 -10.50 -7.45 29.46
N VAL A 305 -9.76 -7.58 30.55
CA VAL A 305 -10.13 -8.48 31.64
C VAL A 305 -11.33 -7.86 32.32
N VAL A 306 -12.53 -8.25 31.88
CA VAL A 306 -13.76 -8.03 32.64
C VAL A 306 -13.63 -8.84 33.93
N ARG A 307 -13.14 -8.21 35.00
CA ARG A 307 -13.21 -8.74 36.36
C ARG A 307 -14.68 -8.78 36.78
N CYS A 308 -15.32 -9.91 36.54
CA CYS A 308 -16.61 -10.23 37.13
C CYS A 308 -16.43 -10.37 38.66
N LYS A 309 -16.78 -9.31 39.42
CA LYS A 309 -16.81 -9.37 40.90
C LYS A 309 -17.98 -10.27 41.32
N ARG A 310 -17.65 -11.54 41.58
CA ARG A 310 -18.56 -12.54 42.18
C ARG A 310 -18.87 -12.12 43.62
N LYS A 311 -20.06 -11.58 43.88
CA LYS A 311 -20.60 -11.42 45.24
C LYS A 311 -20.77 -12.80 45.87
N ARG A 312 -20.06 -13.07 46.97
CA ARG A 312 -20.36 -14.15 47.91
C ARG A 312 -20.42 -13.55 49.31
N ASN A 313 -21.63 -13.32 49.81
CA ASN A 313 -21.90 -13.26 51.24
C ASN A 313 -23.05 -14.22 51.51
N PHE A 314 -22.70 -15.39 52.05
CA PHE A 314 -23.62 -16.38 52.57
C PHE A 314 -23.20 -16.67 54.01
N ARG A 315 -24.03 -16.24 54.96
CA ARG A 315 -24.16 -16.60 56.39
C ARG A 315 -25.14 -15.55 56.95
N ARG A 316 -26.23 -15.86 57.66
CA ARG A 316 -26.74 -17.06 58.32
C ARG A 316 -28.27 -16.90 58.40
N LEU A 317 -28.98 -18.00 58.21
CA LEU A 317 -30.38 -18.15 58.60
C LEU A 317 -30.49 -18.03 60.13
N LYS A 318 -31.45 -17.26 60.64
CA LYS A 318 -32.05 -17.48 61.96
C LYS A 318 -33.53 -17.12 61.88
N MET A 319 -34.37 -18.13 62.14
CA MET A 319 -35.82 -18.06 62.30
C MET A 319 -36.22 -17.35 63.60
N ALA A 320 -37.31 -16.61 63.54
CA ALA A 320 -38.37 -16.42 64.55
C ALA A 320 -39.54 -15.79 63.75
N LEU A 321 -40.63 -16.49 63.42
CA LEU A 321 -41.78 -16.92 64.24
C LEU A 321 -42.42 -15.78 65.06
N ASP A 322 -43.68 -15.55 64.67
CA ASP A 322 -44.84 -15.02 65.40
C ASP A 322 -45.05 -13.51 65.56
N GLU A 323 -46.29 -13.16 65.18
CA GLU A 323 -47.10 -11.91 65.29
C GLU A 323 -46.85 -10.74 64.33
#